data_AF-A0A1F8QRQ7-F1
#
_entry.id   AF-A0A1F8QRQ7-F1
#
_cell.length_a   1.000
_cell.length_b   1.000
_cell.length_c   1.000
_cell.angle_alpha   90.00
_cell.angle_beta   90.00
_cell.angle_gamma   90.00
#
_symmetry.space_group_name_H-M   'P 1'
#
loop_
_entity.id
_entity.type
_entity.pdbx_description
1 polymer ?
#
loop_
_entity_poly.entity_id
_entity_poly.type
_entity_poly.pdbx_seq_one_letter_code
_entity_poly.pdbx_strand_id
1 'polypeptide(L)'
;MFLAAGVLCLAALLATLAGIQAAPDTPAAGYNIPWWTVDSGGGVSQGGPYILSGTVGQPEPGSLSGDIYLLKGGFWSGLLDYINYLPLLFR
;
A
#
# COMPACT_ATOMS: atom_id res chain seq x y z
N MET A 1 -55.45 -21.99 -22.21
CA MET A 1 -54.16 -21.89 -22.93
C MET A 1 -53.29 -20.74 -22.41
N PHE A 2 -53.80 -19.52 -22.27
CA PHE A 2 -53.03 -18.35 -21.78
C PHE A 2 -52.54 -18.44 -20.31
N LEU A 3 -53.35 -18.99 -19.39
CA LEU A 3 -52.97 -19.13 -17.97
C LEU A 3 -51.77 -20.09 -17.77
N ALA A 4 -51.78 -21.22 -18.48
CA ALA A 4 -50.71 -22.22 -18.40
C ALA A 4 -49.38 -21.68 -18.98
N ALA A 5 -49.44 -20.91 -20.07
CA ALA A 5 -48.27 -20.24 -20.63
C ALA A 5 -47.69 -19.19 -19.65
N GLY A 6 -48.54 -18.46 -18.93
CA GLY A 6 -48.11 -17.50 -17.91
C GLY A 6 -47.39 -18.15 -16.73
N VAL A 7 -47.90 -19.29 -16.23
CA VAL A 7 -47.27 -20.05 -15.14
C VAL A 7 -45.91 -20.61 -15.55
N LEU A 8 -45.79 -21.12 -16.78
CA LEU A 8 -44.51 -21.62 -17.31
C LEU A 8 -43.46 -20.51 -17.47
N CYS A 9 -43.85 -19.34 -17.96
CA CYS A 9 -42.95 -18.18 -18.03
C CYS A 9 -42.48 -17.72 -16.64
N LEU A 10 -43.38 -17.70 -15.65
CA LEU A 10 -43.02 -17.33 -14.29
C LEU A 10 -42.05 -18.35 -13.65
N ALA A 11 -42.30 -19.65 -13.85
CA ALA A 11 -41.42 -20.70 -13.38
C ALA A 11 -40.02 -20.62 -14.03
N ALA A 12 -39.95 -20.35 -15.33
CA ALA A 12 -38.69 -20.15 -16.04
C ALA A 12 -37.94 -18.92 -15.52
N LEU A 13 -38.64 -17.81 -15.26
CA LEU A 13 -38.06 -16.60 -14.70
C LEU A 13 -37.53 -16.82 -13.28
N LEU A 14 -38.30 -17.51 -12.43
CA LEU A 14 -37.86 -17.83 -11.06
C LEU A 14 -36.65 -18.76 -11.06
N ALA A 15 -36.59 -19.72 -12.00
CA ALA A 15 -35.45 -20.61 -12.15
C ALA A 15 -34.17 -19.87 -12.61
N THR A 16 -34.29 -18.88 -13.51
CA THR A 16 -33.13 -18.08 -13.94
C THR A 16 -32.66 -17.15 -12.84
N LEU A 17 -33.56 -16.51 -12.10
CA LEU A 17 -33.22 -15.64 -10.96
C LEU A 17 -32.56 -16.42 -9.82
N ALA A 18 -33.02 -17.64 -9.52
CA ALA A 18 -32.42 -18.49 -8.49
C ALA A 18 -31.00 -18.97 -8.86
N GLY A 19 -30.63 -18.95 -10.15
CA GLY A 19 -29.31 -19.31 -10.64
C GLY A 19 -28.30 -18.16 -10.67
N ILE A 20 -28.71 -16.93 -10.40
CA ILE A 20 -27.78 -15.78 -10.32
C ILE A 20 -27.00 -15.90 -9.01
N GLN A 21 -25.88 -16.60 -9.06
CA GLN A 21 -24.89 -16.54 -8.00
C GLN A 21 -24.18 -15.19 -8.12
N ALA A 22 -24.28 -14.35 -7.09
CA ALA A 22 -23.42 -13.17 -6.99
C ALA A 22 -21.97 -13.65 -7.14
N ALA A 23 -21.18 -12.93 -7.95
CA ALA A 23 -19.75 -13.17 -7.99
C ALA A 23 -19.24 -13.08 -6.55
N PRO A 24 -18.40 -14.03 -6.09
CA PRO A 24 -17.90 -13.95 -4.73
C PRO A 24 -17.15 -12.63 -4.56
N ASP A 25 -17.67 -11.76 -3.67
CA ASP A 25 -17.05 -10.52 -3.21
C ASP A 25 -15.78 -10.78 -2.38
N THR A 26 -15.15 -11.95 -2.53
CA THR A 26 -13.84 -12.20 -1.94
C THR A 26 -12.83 -11.34 -2.71
N PRO A 27 -12.24 -10.30 -2.08
CA PRO A 27 -11.00 -9.73 -2.62
C PRO A 27 -10.05 -10.91 -2.79
N ALA A 28 -9.40 -11.00 -3.96
CA ALA A 28 -8.51 -12.10 -4.33
C ALA A 28 -7.78 -12.65 -3.10
N ALA A 29 -8.15 -13.88 -2.71
CA ALA A 29 -7.73 -14.48 -1.47
C ALA A 29 -6.20 -14.40 -1.31
N GLY A 30 -5.74 -13.72 -0.26
CA GLY A 30 -4.45 -14.01 0.37
C GLY A 30 -3.18 -13.85 -0.47
N TYR A 31 -3.21 -13.11 -1.58
CA TYR A 31 -1.97 -12.76 -2.28
C TYR A 31 -1.23 -11.70 -1.47
N ASN A 32 -0.44 -12.17 -0.52
CA ASN A 32 0.59 -11.36 0.13
C ASN A 32 1.83 -11.38 -0.77
N ILE A 33 2.37 -10.21 -1.08
CA ILE A 33 3.74 -10.11 -1.60
C ILE A 33 4.61 -9.84 -0.35
N PRO A 34 5.22 -10.88 0.25
CA PRO A 34 5.88 -10.74 1.55
C PRO A 34 7.18 -9.94 1.48
N TRP A 35 7.62 -9.59 0.26
CA TRP A 35 8.89 -8.93 0.02
C TRP A 35 8.70 -7.78 -0.97
N TRP A 36 9.37 -6.70 -0.68
CA TRP A 36 9.45 -5.53 -1.53
C TRP A 36 10.82 -4.91 -1.28
N THR A 37 11.38 -4.26 -2.29
CA THR A 37 12.56 -3.43 -2.14
C THR A 37 12.15 -1.97 -2.27
N VAL A 38 12.81 -1.10 -1.51
CA VAL A 38 12.91 0.30 -1.88
C VAL A 38 14.29 0.46 -2.50
N ASP A 39 14.34 0.56 -3.82
CA ASP A 39 15.61 0.66 -4.57
C ASP A 39 16.25 2.07 -4.47
N SER A 40 16.04 2.75 -3.34
CA SER A 40 16.26 4.19 -3.12
C SER A 40 15.30 5.11 -3.87
N GLY A 41 15.13 6.32 -3.35
CA GLY A 41 14.42 7.40 -4.00
C GLY A 41 14.51 8.70 -3.18
N GLY A 42 14.09 9.80 -3.78
CA GLY A 42 14.43 11.14 -3.31
C GLY A 42 15.48 11.80 -4.19
N GLY A 43 16.19 12.80 -3.67
CA GLY A 43 17.17 13.59 -4.40
C GLY A 43 16.82 15.07 -4.47
N VAL A 44 17.61 15.82 -5.24
CA VAL A 44 17.44 17.26 -5.41
C VAL A 44 16.74 17.54 -6.74
N SER A 45 15.61 18.22 -6.67
CA SER A 45 14.95 18.87 -7.80
C SER A 45 15.28 20.37 -7.75
N GLN A 46 15.52 20.98 -8.92
CA GLN A 46 15.82 22.40 -9.03
C GLN A 46 15.00 23.07 -10.12
N GLY A 47 14.55 24.29 -9.83
CA GLY A 47 13.82 25.13 -10.78
C GLY A 47 14.03 26.62 -10.46
N GLY A 48 14.74 27.33 -11.33
CA GLY A 48 15.15 28.71 -11.07
C GLY A 48 16.02 28.80 -9.80
N PRO A 49 15.71 29.70 -8.84
CA PRO A 49 16.45 29.82 -7.58
C PRO A 49 16.04 28.79 -6.52
N TYR A 50 15.05 27.92 -6.79
CA TYR A 50 14.50 27.02 -5.80
C TYR A 50 15.12 25.63 -5.88
N ILE A 51 15.49 25.11 -4.71
CA ILE A 51 16.01 23.77 -4.50
C ILE A 51 14.99 23.01 -3.64
N LEU A 52 14.46 21.91 -4.16
CA LEU A 52 13.64 20.97 -3.40
C LEU A 52 14.44 19.70 -3.18
N SER A 53 14.62 19.31 -1.92
CA SER A 53 15.33 18.09 -1.57
C SER A 53 14.36 17.13 -0.89
N GLY A 54 14.21 15.94 -1.45
CA GLY A 54 13.21 14.95 -1.03
C GLY A 54 13.84 13.59 -0.76
N THR A 55 13.13 12.73 -0.06
CA THR A 55 13.61 11.44 0.42
C THR A 55 12.49 10.41 0.30
N VAL A 56 12.77 9.20 -0.20
CA VAL A 56 11.78 8.12 -0.33
C VAL A 56 12.28 6.87 0.38
N GLY A 57 11.35 6.13 1.00
CA GLY A 57 11.62 4.83 1.62
C GLY A 57 12.37 4.87 2.95
N GLN A 58 12.35 6.01 3.64
CA GLN A 58 12.95 6.11 4.96
C GLN A 58 12.02 5.52 6.02
N PRO A 59 12.49 4.57 6.86
CA PRO A 59 11.75 4.21 8.07
C PRO A 59 11.56 5.48 8.92
N GLU A 60 10.36 5.58 9.49
CA GLU A 60 9.78 6.72 10.20
C GLU A 60 10.81 7.75 10.73
N PRO A 61 10.64 9.06 10.43
CA PRO A 61 11.48 10.08 11.03
C PRO A 61 11.30 10.09 12.54
N GLY A 62 12.39 9.97 13.29
CA GLY A 62 12.27 9.84 14.75
C GLY A 62 13.56 9.46 15.44
N SER A 63 13.50 9.46 16.77
CA SER A 63 14.60 9.02 17.64
C SER A 63 14.08 7.94 18.57
N LEU A 64 14.75 6.81 18.56
CA LEU A 64 14.54 5.71 19.49
C LEU A 64 15.79 5.61 20.36
N SER A 65 15.63 5.43 21.66
CA SER A 65 16.73 5.37 22.61
C SER A 65 16.58 4.15 23.52
N GLY A 66 17.69 3.51 23.85
CA GLY A 66 17.76 2.39 24.80
C GLY A 66 19.17 2.20 25.33
N ASP A 67 19.33 2.16 26.66
CA ASP A 67 20.63 2.17 27.34
C ASP A 67 21.56 3.29 26.82
N ILE A 68 22.73 2.93 26.31
CA ILE A 68 23.72 3.84 25.70
C ILE A 68 23.48 4.06 24.21
N TYR A 69 22.45 3.44 23.63
CA TYR A 69 22.19 3.48 22.20
C TYR A 69 21.11 4.51 21.84
N LEU A 70 21.38 5.20 20.74
CA LEU A 70 20.44 6.09 20.08
C LEU A 70 20.31 5.65 18.63
N LEU A 71 19.10 5.33 18.21
CA LEU A 71 18.72 5.03 16.84
C LEU A 71 17.98 6.24 16.27
N LYS A 72 18.49 6.77 15.17
CA LYS A 72 17.87 7.88 14.45
C LYS A 72 17.28 7.35 13.16
N GLY A 73 15.97 7.48 13.03
CA GLY A 73 15.21 7.21 11.81
C GLY A 73 15.01 8.49 11.00
N GLY A 74 14.88 8.34 9.69
CA GLY A 74 14.68 9.45 8.76
C GLY A 74 15.97 10.16 8.32
N PHE A 75 15.97 10.53 7.05
CA PHE A 75 17.06 11.25 6.37
C PHE A 75 17.36 12.63 6.98
N TRP A 76 16.33 13.34 7.47
CA TRP A 76 16.46 14.71 7.99
C TRP A 76 16.83 14.77 9.47
N SER A 77 17.17 13.64 10.11
CA SER A 77 17.51 13.59 11.53
C SER A 77 18.79 14.36 11.90
N GLY A 78 19.50 14.92 10.92
CA GLY A 78 20.43 16.02 11.09
C GLY A 78 21.79 15.65 11.69
N LEU A 79 22.15 14.36 11.72
CA LEU A 79 23.39 13.91 12.36
C LEU A 79 24.62 13.85 11.44
N LEU A 80 24.47 13.72 10.11
CA LEU A 80 25.60 13.62 9.17
C LEU A 80 25.26 14.26 7.82
N ASP A 81 26.24 14.91 7.16
CA ASP A 81 26.16 15.44 5.78
C ASP A 81 26.15 14.34 4.69
N TYR A 82 25.86 13.09 5.07
CA TYR A 82 25.80 11.97 4.14
C TYR A 82 24.35 11.61 3.81
N ILE A 83 24.11 11.34 2.53
CA ILE A 83 22.87 10.72 2.05
C ILE A 83 22.84 9.29 2.60
N ASN A 84 22.06 9.08 3.66
CA ASN A 84 21.92 7.78 4.31
C ASN A 84 20.54 7.21 4.02
N TYR A 85 20.52 5.99 3.49
CA TYR A 85 19.29 5.26 3.18
C TYR A 85 18.93 4.22 4.25
N LEU A 86 19.81 4.01 5.24
CA LEU A 86 19.63 3.05 6.32
C LEU A 86 19.58 3.78 7.68
N PRO A 87 18.88 3.21 8.69
CA PRO A 87 18.92 3.73 10.05
C PRO A 87 20.35 3.77 10.60
N LEU A 88 20.69 4.84 11.30
CA LEU A 88 22.00 5.01 11.92
C LEU A 88 21.93 4.66 13.40
N LEU A 89 22.79 3.72 13.81
CA LEU A 89 22.95 3.33 15.21
C LEU A 89 24.20 4.00 15.77
N PHE A 90 24.03 4.75 16.86
CA PHE A 90 25.12 5.42 17.55
C PHE A 90 25.37 4.78 18.92
N ARG A 91 26.64 4.80 19.34
CA ARG A 91 27.12 4.33 20.65
C ARG A 91 27.77 5.49 21.38
#